data_AF-A0AAW1IM04-F1
#
_entry.id   AF-A0AAW1IM04-F1
#
_cell.length_a   1.000
_cell.length_b   1.000
_cell.length_c   1.000
_cell.angle_alpha   90.00
_cell.angle_beta   90.00
_cell.angle_gamma   90.00
#
_symmetry.space_group_name_H-M   'P 1'
#
loop_
_entity.id
_entity.type
_entity.pdbx_description
1 polymer ?
#
loop_
_entity_poly.entity_id
_entity_poly.type
_entity_poly.pdbx_seq_one_letter_code
_entity_poly.pdbx_strand_id
1 'polypeptide(L)'
;MGLTDKDIVALSGGHTLGRAHPERSGFDGAWTQEPLKFDNAYFVELLKGESEGLLQLPTDKALLEDPAFRPYVELYAKDEEAFFRDYAVSHKKLSELGFTPSGSKSGSKDSIILAQSVVGVAVAAAVVILSYIYEVRKRAK
;
A
#
# COMPACT_ATOMS: atom_id res chain seq x y z
N MET A 1 -12.01 -12.79 2.15
CA MET A 1 -11.24 -12.03 1.14
C MET A 1 -9.72 -12.11 1.35
N GLY A 2 -9.21 -12.46 2.54
CA GLY A 2 -7.74 -12.52 2.75
C GLY A 2 -7.07 -11.16 2.84
N LEU A 3 -7.86 -10.12 3.09
CA LEU A 3 -7.42 -8.74 3.31
C LEU A 3 -7.14 -8.53 4.80
N THR A 4 -6.18 -7.66 5.10
CA THR A 4 -5.77 -7.30 6.46
C THR A 4 -6.62 -6.17 7.05
N ASP A 5 -6.52 -5.93 8.36
CA ASP A 5 -7.20 -4.82 9.04
C ASP A 5 -6.85 -3.45 8.42
N LYS A 6 -5.59 -3.26 8.04
CA LYS A 6 -5.15 -2.08 7.28
C LYS A 6 -5.90 -1.97 5.95
N ASP A 7 -6.01 -3.07 5.20
CA ASP A 7 -6.68 -3.07 3.91
C ASP A 7 -8.17 -2.70 4.08
N ILE A 8 -8.82 -3.16 5.15
CA ILE A 8 -10.21 -2.79 5.48
C ILE A 8 -10.33 -1.28 5.65
N VAL A 9 -9.55 -0.68 6.56
CA VAL A 9 -9.65 0.76 6.85
C VAL A 9 -9.28 1.61 5.64
N ALA A 10 -8.23 1.23 4.91
CA ALA A 10 -7.83 1.94 3.71
C ALA A 10 -8.96 1.90 2.67
N LEU A 11 -9.52 0.73 2.36
CA LEU A 11 -10.59 0.58 1.37
C LEU A 11 -11.89 1.29 1.77
N SER A 12 -12.23 1.35 3.06
CA SER A 12 -13.36 2.16 3.55
C SER A 12 -13.21 3.64 3.19
N GLY A 13 -11.97 4.14 3.09
CA GLY A 13 -11.66 5.48 2.57
C GLY A 13 -12.17 5.75 1.15
N GLY A 14 -12.56 4.72 0.39
CA GLY A 14 -13.24 4.88 -0.90
C GLY A 14 -14.55 5.68 -0.81
N HIS A 15 -15.21 5.71 0.36
CA HIS A 15 -16.38 6.55 0.62
C HIS A 15 -16.07 8.06 0.58
N THR A 16 -14.80 8.48 0.49
CA THR A 16 -14.44 9.87 0.18
C THR A 16 -15.08 10.35 -1.14
N LEU A 17 -15.35 9.41 -2.06
CA LEU A 17 -16.10 9.64 -3.29
C LEU A 17 -17.56 9.19 -3.19
N GLY A 18 -18.44 10.00 -3.76
CA GLY A 18 -19.84 9.67 -3.98
C GLY A 18 -20.74 9.92 -2.78
N ARG A 19 -21.90 9.26 -2.80
CA ARG A 19 -22.95 9.41 -1.80
C ARG A 19 -23.84 8.17 -1.76
N ALA A 20 -24.54 7.99 -0.64
CA ALA A 20 -25.64 7.04 -0.56
C ALA A 20 -26.92 7.62 -1.17
N HIS A 21 -27.84 6.71 -1.49
CA HIS A 21 -29.11 7.00 -2.13
C HIS A 21 -30.21 6.11 -1.54
N PRO A 22 -31.32 6.68 -1.02
CA PRO A 22 -32.38 5.93 -0.35
C PRO A 22 -32.96 4.81 -1.20
N GLU A 23 -33.12 5.04 -2.51
CA GLU A 23 -33.69 4.06 -3.45
C GLU A 23 -32.75 2.89 -3.75
N ARG A 24 -31.49 2.94 -3.31
CA ARG A 24 -30.48 1.90 -3.51
C ARG A 24 -30.15 1.16 -2.22
N SER A 25 -29.73 1.90 -1.20
CA SER A 25 -29.24 1.33 0.07
C SER A 25 -30.13 1.64 1.28
N GLY A 26 -31.11 2.53 1.15
CA GLY A 26 -31.90 3.04 2.27
C GLY A 26 -31.23 4.16 3.08
N PHE A 27 -29.99 4.54 2.74
CA PHE A 27 -29.27 5.67 3.35
C PHE A 27 -29.20 6.87 2.38
N ASP A 28 -29.06 8.09 2.91
CA ASP A 28 -28.91 9.31 2.11
C ASP A 28 -27.70 10.13 2.56
N GLY A 29 -27.07 10.82 1.62
CA GLY A 29 -26.01 11.80 1.89
C GLY A 29 -24.63 11.37 1.42
N ALA A 30 -23.75 12.35 1.24
CA ALA A 30 -22.33 12.16 0.95
C ALA A 30 -21.54 12.04 2.26
N TRP A 31 -20.39 11.39 2.24
CA TRP A 31 -19.49 11.33 3.41
C TRP A 31 -18.61 12.56 3.53
N THR A 32 -18.40 13.30 2.44
CA THR A 32 -17.51 14.46 2.36
C THR A 32 -18.22 15.64 1.69
N GLN A 33 -17.70 16.85 1.94
CA GLN A 33 -18.22 18.08 1.33
C GLN A 33 -17.92 18.17 -0.18
N GLU A 34 -16.84 17.51 -0.64
CA GLU A 34 -16.42 17.46 -2.04
C GLU A 34 -16.51 16.01 -2.57
N PRO A 35 -17.71 15.43 -2.80
CA PRO A 35 -17.88 13.99 -3.08
C PRO A 35 -17.33 13.53 -4.44
N LEU A 36 -16.71 14.42 -5.23
CA LEU A 36 -16.08 14.10 -6.51
C LEU A 36 -14.55 14.21 -6.44
N LYS A 37 -14.00 14.46 -5.24
CA LYS A 37 -12.56 14.60 -5.00
C LYS A 37 -12.07 13.41 -4.20
N PHE A 38 -11.02 12.75 -4.69
CA PHE A 38 -10.39 11.65 -3.98
C PHE A 38 -9.26 12.22 -3.10
N ASP A 39 -9.54 12.32 -1.80
CA ASP A 39 -8.65 12.83 -0.77
C ASP A 39 -8.91 12.11 0.57
N ASN A 40 -8.24 12.50 1.64
CA ASN A 40 -8.42 11.88 2.96
C ASN A 40 -9.61 12.45 3.78
N ALA A 41 -10.47 13.29 3.20
CA ALA A 41 -11.53 13.99 3.93
C ALA A 41 -12.50 13.03 4.63
N TYR A 42 -12.74 11.84 4.07
CA TYR A 42 -13.53 10.80 4.74
C TYR A 42 -13.06 10.52 6.17
N PHE A 43 -11.75 10.33 6.40
CA PHE A 43 -11.23 10.03 7.74
C PHE A 43 -11.27 11.27 8.65
N VAL A 44 -11.07 12.46 8.07
CA VAL A 44 -11.17 13.74 8.79
C VAL A 44 -12.59 13.97 9.29
N GLU A 45 -13.60 13.78 8.44
CA GLU A 45 -15.01 13.91 8.82
C GLU A 45 -15.44 12.79 9.79
N LEU A 46 -14.93 11.57 9.61
CA LEU A 46 -15.20 10.47 10.54
C LEU A 46 -14.75 10.80 11.97
N LEU A 47 -13.55 11.35 12.15
CA LEU A 47 -13.03 11.75 13.48
C LEU A 47 -13.75 12.96 14.09
N LYS A 48 -14.37 13.82 13.28
CA LYS A 48 -15.20 14.95 13.78
C LYS A 48 -16.53 14.48 14.37
N GLY A 49 -17.00 13.30 13.97
CA GLY A 49 -18.33 12.80 14.32
C GLY A 49 -19.43 13.33 13.39
N GLU A 50 -20.69 13.14 13.79
CA GLU A 50 -21.84 13.51 12.95
C GLU A 50 -21.87 15.01 12.68
N SER A 51 -21.98 15.37 11.40
CA SER A 51 -22.10 16.75 10.92
C SER A 51 -23.34 16.89 10.04
N GLU A 52 -24.02 18.02 10.12
CA GLU A 52 -25.24 18.25 9.34
C GLU A 52 -24.96 18.11 7.83
N GLY A 53 -25.79 17.30 7.15
CA GLY A 53 -25.67 17.06 5.71
C GLY A 53 -24.62 16.02 5.29
N LEU A 54 -23.82 15.48 6.22
CA LEU A 54 -22.86 14.40 5.94
C LEU A 54 -23.31 13.07 6.54
N LEU A 55 -23.02 12.00 5.80
CA LEU A 55 -23.37 10.63 6.15
C LEU A 55 -22.22 9.96 6.91
N GLN A 56 -22.57 9.20 7.96
CA GLN A 56 -21.73 8.17 8.55
C GLN A 56 -22.57 6.92 8.79
N LEU A 57 -22.25 5.84 8.08
CA LEU A 57 -22.91 4.55 8.28
C LEU A 57 -22.44 3.91 9.60
N PRO A 58 -23.22 2.96 10.16
CA PRO A 58 -22.76 2.15 11.28
C PRO A 58 -21.40 1.47 11.03
N THR A 59 -21.12 1.06 9.79
CA THR A 59 -19.85 0.45 9.40
C THR A 59 -18.68 1.44 9.39
N ASP A 60 -18.93 2.73 9.10
CA ASP A 60 -17.88 3.75 9.18
C ASP A 60 -17.53 4.01 10.65
N LYS A 61 -18.56 4.12 11.50
CA LYS A 61 -18.38 4.33 12.95
C LYS A 61 -17.65 3.17 13.63
N ALA A 62 -17.89 1.93 13.19
CA ALA A 62 -17.19 0.76 13.70
C ALA A 62 -15.66 0.86 13.55
N LEU A 63 -15.14 1.62 12.56
CA LEU A 63 -13.70 1.86 12.39
C LEU A 63 -13.09 2.68 13.54
N LEU A 64 -13.90 3.46 14.27
CA LEU A 64 -13.48 4.23 15.44
C LEU A 64 -13.59 3.46 16.75
N GLU A 65 -14.51 2.50 16.80
CA GLU A 65 -14.83 1.68 17.98
C GLU A 65 -13.83 0.52 18.14
N ASP A 66 -13.34 -0.03 17.02
CA ASP A 66 -12.39 -1.13 17.04
C ASP A 66 -10.94 -0.64 17.31
N PRO A 67 -10.25 -1.20 18.31
CA PRO A 67 -8.90 -0.75 18.69
C PRO A 67 -7.81 -1.12 17.66
N ALA A 68 -8.04 -2.10 16.79
CA ALA A 68 -7.13 -2.44 15.70
C ALA A 68 -7.33 -1.53 14.47
N PHE A 69 -8.54 -1.03 14.25
CA PHE A 69 -8.85 -0.13 13.12
C PHE A 69 -8.52 1.33 13.41
N ARG A 70 -8.85 1.81 14.60
CA ARG A 70 -8.73 3.23 14.96
C ARG A 70 -7.35 3.85 14.68
N PRO A 71 -6.21 3.18 14.95
CA PRO A 71 -4.90 3.75 14.63
C PRO A 71 -4.71 4.07 13.14
N TYR A 72 -5.32 3.30 12.24
CA TYR A 72 -5.27 3.57 10.80
C TYR A 72 -6.16 4.75 10.42
N VAL A 73 -7.34 4.89 11.03
CA VAL A 73 -8.21 6.07 10.83
C VAL A 73 -7.48 7.35 11.25
N GLU A 74 -6.87 7.35 12.44
CA GLU A 74 -6.10 8.48 12.95
C GLU A 74 -4.88 8.80 12.08
N LEU A 75 -4.18 7.76 11.57
CA LEU A 75 -3.08 7.93 10.63
C LEU A 75 -3.55 8.60 9.33
N TYR A 76 -4.59 8.06 8.69
CA TYR A 76 -5.05 8.53 7.38
C TYR A 76 -5.68 9.91 7.43
N ALA A 77 -6.35 10.28 8.53
CA ALA A 77 -6.84 11.64 8.73
C ALA A 77 -5.68 12.66 8.85
N LYS A 78 -4.52 12.25 9.37
CA LYS A 78 -3.35 13.12 9.56
C LYS A 78 -2.41 13.15 8.34
N ASP A 79 -2.30 12.04 7.62
CA ASP A 79 -1.34 11.83 6.53
C ASP A 79 -2.06 11.25 5.30
N GLU A 80 -2.46 12.13 4.39
CA GLU A 80 -3.10 11.76 3.12
C GLU A 80 -2.18 10.92 2.23
N GLU A 81 -0.88 11.16 2.26
CA GLU A 81 0.08 10.38 1.48
C GLU A 81 0.16 8.94 2.01
N ALA A 82 0.05 8.73 3.33
CA ALA A 82 -0.10 7.39 3.89
C ALA A 82 -1.39 6.71 3.44
N PHE A 83 -2.50 7.45 3.43
CA PHE A 83 -3.76 6.95 2.90
C PHE A 83 -3.63 6.51 1.44
N PHE A 84 -3.12 7.37 0.55
CA PHE A 84 -3.00 7.04 -0.87
C PHE A 84 -2.09 5.84 -1.13
N ARG A 85 -0.95 5.75 -0.44
CA ARG A 85 -0.05 4.58 -0.56
C ARG A 85 -0.75 3.29 -0.17
N ASP A 86 -1.42 3.27 0.99
CA ASP A 86 -2.08 2.06 1.49
C ASP A 86 -3.35 1.74 0.67
N TYR A 87 -4.11 2.75 0.23
CA TYR A 87 -5.27 2.56 -0.64
C TYR A 87 -4.89 1.94 -1.98
N ALA A 88 -3.82 2.42 -2.63
CA ALA A 88 -3.36 1.86 -3.90
C ALA A 88 -3.00 0.37 -3.78
N VAL A 89 -2.29 0.00 -2.72
CA VAL A 89 -1.93 -1.41 -2.44
C VAL A 89 -3.19 -2.24 -2.15
N SER A 90 -4.09 -1.73 -1.31
CA SER A 90 -5.30 -2.44 -0.90
C SER A 90 -6.28 -2.63 -2.05
N HIS A 91 -6.49 -1.59 -2.87
CA HIS A 91 -7.36 -1.62 -4.04
C HIS A 91 -6.83 -2.60 -5.09
N LYS A 92 -5.51 -2.65 -5.32
CA LYS A 92 -4.91 -3.66 -6.20
C LYS A 92 -5.14 -5.08 -5.70
N LYS A 93 -4.94 -5.33 -4.40
CA LYS A 93 -5.25 -6.65 -3.81
C LYS A 93 -6.72 -7.01 -4.04
N LEU A 94 -7.62 -6.06 -3.79
CA LEU A 94 -9.06 -6.24 -3.96
C LEU A 94 -9.43 -6.55 -5.43
N SER A 95 -8.87 -5.82 -6.39
CA SER A 95 -9.17 -5.99 -7.82
C SER A 95 -8.63 -7.29 -8.41
N GLU A 96 -7.58 -7.86 -7.81
CA GLU A 96 -6.97 -9.13 -8.23
C GLU A 96 -7.46 -10.34 -7.41
N LEU A 97 -8.45 -10.19 -6.53
CA LEU A 97 -8.98 -11.31 -5.75
C LEU A 97 -9.52 -12.42 -6.67
N GLY A 98 -8.98 -13.62 -6.49
CA GLY A 98 -9.35 -14.80 -7.30
C GLY A 98 -8.77 -14.80 -8.72
N PHE A 99 -7.97 -13.79 -9.09
CA PHE A 99 -7.28 -13.76 -10.38
C PHE A 99 -5.95 -14.53 -10.32
N THR A 100 -5.79 -15.50 -11.22
CA THR A 100 -4.51 -16.19 -11.45
C THR A 100 -3.96 -15.76 -12.82
N PRO A 101 -2.85 -15.01 -12.88
CA PRO A 101 -2.25 -14.64 -14.15
C PRO A 101 -1.81 -15.89 -14.93
N SER A 102 -2.18 -15.95 -16.21
CA SER A 102 -1.89 -17.07 -17.13
C SER A 102 -0.39 -17.27 -17.46
N GLY A 103 0.51 -16.52 -16.83
CA GLY A 103 1.96 -16.59 -17.01
C GLY A 103 2.78 -16.99 -15.79
N SER A 104 2.16 -17.34 -14.66
CA SER A 104 2.88 -17.74 -13.44
C SER A 104 3.44 -19.17 -13.50
N LYS A 105 4.19 -19.50 -14.56
CA LYS A 105 5.27 -20.47 -14.38
C LYS A 105 6.29 -19.78 -13.49
N SER A 106 6.27 -20.10 -12.20
CA SER A 106 7.36 -19.82 -11.26
C SER A 106 8.62 -20.52 -11.76
N GLY A 107 9.30 -19.88 -12.71
CA GLY A 107 10.66 -20.19 -13.09
C GLY A 107 11.55 -19.22 -12.36
N SER A 108 12.03 -19.65 -11.19
CA SER A 108 13.33 -19.33 -10.58
C SER A 108 14.29 -18.48 -11.44
N LYS A 109 14.02 -17.18 -11.63
CA LYS A 109 14.95 -16.24 -12.29
C LYS A 109 15.81 -15.50 -11.27
N ASP A 110 15.29 -15.27 -10.07
CA ASP A 110 15.98 -14.52 -9.02
C ASP A 110 17.24 -15.24 -8.51
N SER A 111 17.22 -16.58 -8.46
CA SER A 111 18.36 -17.41 -8.05
C SER A 111 19.54 -17.33 -9.03
N ILE A 112 19.25 -17.16 -10.33
CA ILE A 112 20.29 -17.10 -11.38
C ILE A 112 20.96 -15.73 -11.37
N ILE A 113 20.20 -14.65 -11.18
CA ILE A 113 20.75 -13.28 -11.15
C ILE A 113 21.64 -13.06 -9.92
N LEU A 114 21.26 -13.61 -8.77
CA LEU A 114 22.09 -13.52 -7.56
C LEU A 114 23.41 -14.30 -7.70
N ALA A 115 23.38 -15.51 -8.30
CA ALA A 115 24.58 -16.29 -8.52
C ALA A 115 25.56 -15.62 -9.51
N GLN A 116 25.05 -15.02 -10.60
CA GLN A 116 25.88 -14.35 -11.60
C GLN A 116 26.54 -13.07 -11.07
N SER A 117 25.84 -12.29 -10.24
CA SER A 117 26.39 -11.06 -9.67
C SER A 117 27.51 -11.32 -8.66
N VAL A 118 27.38 -12.33 -7.79
CA VAL A 118 28.42 -12.71 -6.82
C VAL A 118 29.69 -13.21 -7.50
N VAL A 119 29.57 -13.99 -8.59
CA VAL A 119 30.73 -14.46 -9.37
C VAL A 119 31.48 -13.29 -10.02
N GLY A 120 30.75 -12.31 -10.57
CA GLY A 120 31.37 -11.12 -11.18
C GLY A 120 32.22 -10.30 -10.20
N VAL A 121 31.74 -10.11 -8.97
CA VAL A 121 32.46 -9.37 -7.92
C VAL A 121 33.73 -10.11 -7.48
N ALA A 122 33.65 -11.43 -7.28
CA ALA A 122 34.79 -12.23 -6.86
C ALA A 122 35.93 -12.24 -7.90
N VAL A 123 35.58 -12.32 -9.20
CA VAL A 123 36.56 -12.28 -10.30
C VAL A 123 37.25 -10.92 -10.36
N ALA A 124 36.51 -9.82 -10.27
CA ALA A 124 37.09 -8.48 -10.28
C ALA A 124 38.06 -8.26 -9.11
N ALA A 125 37.69 -8.68 -7.89
CA ALA A 125 38.57 -8.59 -6.72
C ALA A 125 39.86 -9.41 -6.90
N ALA A 126 39.76 -10.65 -7.41
CA ALA A 126 40.92 -11.50 -7.65
C ALA A 126 41.89 -10.89 -8.68
N VAL A 127 41.37 -10.31 -9.77
CA VAL A 127 42.19 -9.65 -10.80
C VAL A 127 42.94 -8.44 -10.22
N VAL A 128 42.28 -7.63 -9.39
CA VAL A 128 42.90 -6.47 -8.73
C VAL A 128 44.00 -6.92 -7.78
N ILE A 129 43.72 -7.93 -6.94
CA ILE A 129 44.70 -8.45 -5.97
C ILE A 129 45.91 -9.05 -6.69
N LEU A 130 45.70 -9.86 -7.72
CA LEU A 130 46.79 -10.47 -8.49
C LEU A 130 47.62 -9.42 -9.23
N SER A 131 46.98 -8.40 -9.80
CA SER A 131 47.67 -7.28 -10.47
C SER A 131 48.53 -6.49 -9.48
N TYR A 132 48.01 -6.24 -8.27
CA TYR A 132 48.76 -5.58 -7.21
C TYR A 132 49.98 -6.41 -6.76
N ILE A 133 49.80 -7.72 -6.53
CA ILE A 133 50.90 -8.62 -6.14
C ILE A 133 51.96 -8.69 -7.25
N TYR A 134 51.55 -8.74 -8.51
CA TYR A 134 52.47 -8.73 -9.66
C TYR A 134 53.31 -7.45 -9.69
N GLU A 135 52.67 -6.28 -9.54
CA GLU A 135 53.34 -4.99 -9.58
C GLU A 135 54.31 -4.81 -8.40
N VAL A 136 53.95 -5.27 -7.20
CA VAL A 136 54.84 -5.28 -6.03
C VAL A 136 56.05 -6.19 -6.26
N ARG A 137 55.85 -7.40 -6.78
CA ARG A 137 56.97 -8.33 -7.09
C ARG A 137 57.88 -7.81 -8.19
N LYS A 138 57.32 -7.13 -9.19
CA LYS A 138 58.09 -6.48 -10.27
C LYS A 138 58.98 -5.36 -9.73
N ARG A 139 58.50 -4.59 -8.75
CA ARG A 139 59.27 -3.51 -8.11
C ARG A 139 60.30 -4.00 -7.09
N ALA A 140 60.18 -5.24 -6.64
CA ALA A 140 61.09 -5.88 -5.67
C ALA A 140 62.25 -6.66 -6.34
N LYS A 141 62.32 -6.70 -7.67
CA LYS A 141 63.45 -7.16 -8.48
C LYS A 141 64.17 -5.97 -9.09
#